data_AF-A0A521I7B6-F1
#
_entry.id   AF-A0A521I7B6-F1
#
_cell.length_a   1.000
_cell.length_b   1.000
_cell.length_c   1.000
_cell.angle_alpha   90.00
_cell.angle_beta   90.00
_cell.angle_gamma   90.00
#
_symmetry.space_group_name_H-M   'P 1'
#
loop_
_entity.id
_entity.type
_entity.pdbx_description
1 polymer ?
#
loop_
_entity_poly.entity_id
_entity_poly.type
_entity_poly.pdbx_seq_one_letter_code
_entity_poly.pdbx_strand_id
1 'polypeptide(L)'
;TYLQGFEADWRDAFPGINAVTLMELASPPDPRRLELLPVVTYAVKRRLAKGTPDYWDHATLLELGVLAKDESAASEAAANALAAVRENWEAETTARNLGLIREARTANGEGVAWADDIEQALLARAKG
;
A
#
# COMPACT_ATOMS: atom_id res chain seq x y z
N THR A 1 0.75 -14.91 12.44
CA THR A 1 -0.02 -14.05 11.49
C THR A 1 0.89 -12.94 10.99
N TYR A 2 0.50 -12.18 9.96
CA TYR A 2 1.29 -11.02 9.51
C TYR A 2 1.50 -9.98 10.63
N LEU A 3 0.48 -9.74 11.46
CA LEU A 3 0.58 -8.87 12.64
C LEU A 3 1.69 -9.31 13.61
N GLN A 4 1.71 -10.59 13.99
CA GLN A 4 2.76 -11.12 14.88
C GLN A 4 4.15 -11.00 14.27
N GLY A 5 4.28 -11.14 12.94
CA GLY A 5 5.55 -10.93 12.24
C GLY A 5 6.01 -9.48 12.33
N PHE A 6 5.10 -8.53 12.13
CA PHE A 6 5.40 -7.10 12.26
C PHE A 6 5.76 -6.70 13.69
N GLU A 7 5.04 -7.23 14.68
CA GLU A 7 5.32 -6.95 16.10
C GLU A 7 6.66 -7.54 16.56
N ALA A 8 7.11 -8.64 15.96
CA ALA A 8 8.40 -9.26 16.27
C ALA A 8 9.60 -8.47 15.71
N ASP A 9 9.47 -7.88 14.51
CA ASP A 9 10.46 -6.93 13.96
C ASP A 9 9.79 -5.80 13.17
N TRP A 10 9.49 -4.71 13.87
CA TRP A 10 8.83 -3.54 13.30
C TRP A 10 9.66 -2.82 12.22
N ARG A 11 10.94 -3.16 12.03
CA ARG A 11 11.78 -2.58 10.98
C ARG A 11 11.49 -3.19 9.62
N ASP A 12 10.91 -4.39 9.59
CA ASP A 12 10.38 -5.01 8.37
C ASP A 12 8.90 -4.63 8.22
N ALA A 13 8.62 -3.72 7.29
CA ALA A 13 7.27 -3.22 7.09
C ALA A 13 6.38 -4.16 6.25
N PHE A 14 6.92 -5.18 5.58
CA PHE A 14 6.14 -6.04 4.69
C PHE A 14 5.06 -6.85 5.41
N PRO A 15 5.33 -7.46 6.58
CA PRO A 15 4.25 -8.04 7.38
C PRO A 15 3.25 -6.99 7.85
N GLY A 16 3.69 -5.76 8.10
CA GLY A 16 2.85 -4.65 8.55
C GLY A 16 1.80 -4.25 7.51
N ILE A 17 2.21 -3.98 6.26
CA ILE A 17 1.27 -3.60 5.19
C ILE A 17 0.27 -4.73 4.92
N ASN A 18 0.73 -5.98 4.83
CA ASN A 18 -0.16 -7.12 4.64
C ASN A 18 -1.18 -7.27 5.79
N ALA A 19 -0.77 -7.02 7.04
CA ALA A 19 -1.69 -7.05 8.17
C ALA A 19 -2.75 -5.96 8.05
N VAL A 20 -2.37 -4.71 7.75
CA VAL A 20 -3.29 -3.59 7.62
C VAL A 20 -4.23 -3.76 6.42
N THR A 21 -3.73 -4.24 5.28
CA THR A 21 -4.57 -4.54 4.11
C THR A 21 -5.61 -5.60 4.46
N LEU A 22 -5.23 -6.72 5.08
CA LEU A 22 -6.20 -7.74 5.50
C LEU A 22 -7.23 -7.21 6.52
N MET A 23 -6.83 -6.30 7.41
CA MET A 23 -7.74 -5.64 8.34
C MET A 23 -8.72 -4.70 7.65
N GLU A 24 -8.31 -4.00 6.59
CA GLU A 24 -9.19 -3.17 5.74
C GLU A 24 -10.21 -4.04 4.99
N LEU A 25 -9.79 -5.20 4.48
CA LEU A 25 -10.65 -6.11 3.71
C LEU A 25 -11.66 -6.88 4.59
N ALA A 26 -11.52 -6.85 5.91
CA ALA A 26 -12.48 -7.47 6.82
C ALA A 26 -13.86 -6.80 6.73
N SER A 27 -14.93 -7.53 7.06
CA SER A 27 -16.30 -7.01 7.09
C SER A 27 -16.95 -7.30 8.44
N PRO A 28 -17.13 -6.29 9.32
CA PRO A 28 -16.67 -4.90 9.16
C PRO A 28 -15.13 -4.78 9.23
N PRO A 29 -14.54 -3.70 8.68
CA PRO A 29 -13.10 -3.49 8.74
C PRO A 29 -12.57 -3.42 10.18
N ASP A 30 -11.45 -4.09 10.44
CA ASP A 30 -10.89 -4.20 11.80
C ASP A 30 -10.35 -2.83 12.26
N PRO A 31 -10.81 -2.28 13.39
CA PRO A 31 -10.44 -0.94 13.84
C PRO A 31 -8.94 -0.77 14.13
N ARG A 32 -8.22 -1.86 14.45
CA ARG A 32 -6.77 -1.83 14.74
C ARG A 32 -5.93 -1.33 13.57
N ARG A 33 -6.46 -1.40 12.34
CA ARG A 33 -5.78 -0.85 11.16
C ARG A 33 -5.44 0.63 11.31
N LEU A 34 -6.29 1.41 11.98
CA LEU A 34 -6.09 2.84 12.18
C LEU A 34 -4.93 3.13 13.12
N GLU A 35 -4.70 2.25 14.10
CA GLU A 35 -3.57 2.34 15.03
C GLU A 35 -2.26 1.91 14.36
N LEU A 36 -2.30 0.86 13.52
CA LEU A 36 -1.12 0.31 12.87
C LEU A 36 -0.64 1.12 11.66
N LEU A 37 -1.56 1.72 10.89
CA LEU A 37 -1.23 2.53 9.70
C LEU A 37 -0.06 3.51 9.91
N PRO A 38 -0.08 4.40 10.93
CA PRO A 38 1.02 5.34 11.14
C PRO A 38 2.33 4.64 11.54
N VAL A 39 2.25 3.50 12.26
CA VAL A 39 3.42 2.75 12.70
C VAL A 39 4.11 2.06 11.52
N VAL A 40 3.34 1.39 10.66
CA VAL A 40 3.87 0.77 9.43
C VAL A 40 4.43 1.85 8.51
N THR A 41 3.73 2.97 8.34
CA THR A 41 4.22 4.10 7.54
C THR A 41 5.55 4.65 8.05
N TYR A 42 5.69 4.82 9.37
CA TYR A 42 6.94 5.26 9.96
C TYR A 42 8.08 4.25 9.72
N ALA A 43 7.82 2.96 9.86
CA ALA A 43 8.80 1.91 9.62
C ALA A 43 9.34 1.95 8.18
N VAL A 44 8.45 2.03 7.19
CA VAL A 44 8.82 2.14 5.77
C VAL A 44 9.64 3.41 5.53
N LYS A 45 9.17 4.58 5.97
CA LYS A 45 9.91 5.85 5.81
C LYS A 45 11.31 5.80 6.43
N ARG A 46 11.47 5.14 7.58
CA ARG A 46 12.77 4.97 8.24
C ARG A 46 13.70 4.03 7.46
N ARG A 47 13.16 3.01 6.79
CA ARG A 47 13.90 2.14 5.89
C ARG A 47 14.37 2.90 4.65
N LEU A 48 13.49 3.66 3.99
CA LEU A 48 13.87 4.51 2.85
C LEU A 48 15.00 5.49 3.20
N ALA A 49 14.91 6.14 4.36
CA ALA A 49 15.90 7.13 4.78
C ALA A 49 17.31 6.57 5.07
N LYS A 50 17.46 5.25 5.21
CA LYS A 50 18.74 4.59 5.54
C LYS A 50 19.46 3.98 4.35
N GLY A 51 18.81 3.88 3.18
CA GLY A 51 19.34 3.16 2.05
C GLY A 51 18.85 3.72 0.72
N THR A 52 19.04 2.94 -0.34
CA THR A 52 18.45 3.21 -1.65
C THR A 52 17.09 2.51 -1.70
N PRO A 53 15.98 3.27 -1.75
CA PRO A 53 14.65 2.67 -1.88
C PRO A 53 14.56 1.83 -3.14
N ASP A 54 13.88 0.68 -3.05
CA ASP A 54 13.50 -0.09 -4.22
C ASP A 54 12.02 0.14 -4.60
N TYR A 55 11.57 -0.55 -5.64
CA TYR A 55 10.17 -0.54 -6.07
C TYR A 55 9.21 -0.84 -4.90
N TRP A 56 9.52 -1.84 -4.09
CA TRP A 56 8.63 -2.35 -3.05
C TRP A 56 8.50 -1.39 -1.88
N ASP A 57 9.56 -0.64 -1.57
CA ASP A 57 9.50 0.45 -0.60
C ASP A 57 8.49 1.53 -1.04
N HIS A 58 8.50 1.92 -2.33
CA HIS A 58 7.57 2.89 -2.89
C HIS A 58 6.15 2.34 -3.04
N ALA A 59 5.99 1.10 -3.51
CA ALA A 59 4.69 0.44 -3.60
C ALA A 59 4.03 0.29 -2.23
N THR A 60 4.81 0.00 -1.18
CA THR A 60 4.30 -0.07 0.19
C THR A 60 3.82 1.31 0.67
N LEU A 61 4.57 2.39 0.41
CA LEU A 61 4.12 3.75 0.76
C LEU A 61 2.87 4.15 -0.01
N LEU A 62 2.73 3.71 -1.26
CA LEU A 62 1.54 3.92 -2.06
C LEU A 62 0.32 3.24 -1.42
N GLU A 63 0.40 1.94 -1.13
CA GLU A 63 -0.71 1.21 -0.49
C GLU A 63 -1.09 1.84 0.86
N LEU A 64 -0.10 2.26 1.65
CA LEU A 64 -0.33 2.97 2.91
C LEU A 64 -1.01 4.32 2.72
N GLY A 65 -0.64 5.10 1.70
CA GLY A 65 -1.29 6.36 1.36
C GLY A 65 -2.76 6.16 0.96
N VAL A 66 -3.03 5.14 0.14
CA VAL A 66 -4.40 4.74 -0.22
C VAL A 66 -5.19 4.34 1.01
N LEU A 67 -4.65 3.48 1.87
CA LEU A 67 -5.30 3.05 3.12
C LEU A 67 -5.56 4.23 4.07
N ALA A 68 -4.64 5.20 4.16
CA ALA A 68 -4.79 6.40 4.96
C ALA A 68 -5.73 7.47 4.33
N LYS A 69 -6.19 7.27 3.08
CA LYS A 69 -6.91 8.26 2.28
C LYS A 69 -6.11 9.57 2.09
N ASP A 70 -4.79 9.46 2.03
CA ASP A 70 -3.87 10.57 1.79
C ASP A 70 -3.47 10.57 0.30
N GLU A 71 -4.22 11.34 -0.50
CA GLU A 71 -4.02 11.43 -1.94
C GLU A 71 -2.62 11.95 -2.29
N SER A 72 -2.14 12.98 -1.60
CA SER A 72 -0.83 13.57 -1.88
C SER A 72 0.29 12.54 -1.67
N ALA A 73 0.26 11.83 -0.54
CA ALA A 73 1.26 10.81 -0.25
C ALA A 73 1.16 9.62 -1.21
N ALA A 74 -0.06 9.18 -1.55
CA ALA A 74 -0.29 8.10 -2.50
C ALA A 74 0.22 8.48 -3.90
N SER A 75 -0.08 9.68 -4.40
CA SER A 75 0.36 10.13 -5.72
C SER A 75 1.89 10.27 -5.81
N GLU A 76 2.54 10.81 -4.77
CA GLU A 76 4.01 10.90 -4.73
C GLU A 76 4.64 9.49 -4.75
N ALA A 77 4.13 8.59 -3.92
CA ALA A 77 4.61 7.21 -3.87
C ALA A 77 4.34 6.46 -5.18
N ALA A 78 3.20 6.69 -5.83
CA ALA A 78 2.87 6.12 -7.13
C ALA A 78 3.84 6.55 -8.22
N ALA A 79 4.17 7.85 -8.30
CA ALA A 79 5.14 8.35 -9.28
C ALA A 79 6.50 7.68 -9.11
N ASN A 80 6.98 7.55 -7.87
CA ASN A 80 8.23 6.87 -7.57
C ASN A 80 8.17 5.37 -7.87
N ALA A 81 7.08 4.68 -7.51
CA ALA A 81 6.89 3.26 -7.79
C ALA A 81 6.88 2.98 -9.30
N LEU A 82 6.11 3.75 -10.07
CA LEU A 82 6.03 3.63 -11.53
C LEU A 82 7.40 3.82 -12.21
N ALA A 83 8.20 4.77 -11.72
CA ALA A 83 9.57 5.00 -12.22
C ALA A 83 10.54 3.87 -11.83
N ALA A 84 10.29 3.18 -10.72
CA ALA A 84 11.13 2.10 -10.20
C ALA A 84 10.75 0.70 -10.71
N VAL A 85 9.66 0.54 -11.47
CA VAL A 85 9.24 -0.76 -12.03
C VAL A 85 10.34 -1.32 -12.92
N ARG A 86 10.82 -2.52 -12.59
CA ARG A 86 11.79 -3.29 -13.36
C ARG A 86 11.13 -4.44 -14.10
N GLU A 87 10.14 -5.06 -13.47
CA GLU A 87 9.43 -6.20 -14.02
C GLU A 87 7.92 -5.93 -14.01
N ASN A 88 7.23 -6.35 -15.06
CA ASN A 88 5.80 -6.02 -15.23
C ASN A 88 4.91 -6.55 -14.10
N TRP A 89 5.28 -7.69 -13.52
CA TRP A 89 4.55 -8.30 -12.41
C TRP A 89 4.63 -7.48 -11.11
N GLU A 90 5.63 -6.60 -10.95
CA GLU A 90 5.74 -5.69 -9.81
C GLU A 90 4.52 -4.74 -9.80
N ALA A 91 4.30 -4.04 -10.91
CA ALA A 91 3.16 -3.13 -11.09
C ALA A 91 1.81 -3.84 -11.06
N GLU A 92 1.72 -5.03 -11.66
CA GLU A 92 0.51 -5.85 -11.66
C GLU A 92 0.10 -6.25 -10.22
N THR A 93 1.06 -6.67 -9.41
CA THR A 93 0.82 -7.08 -8.03
C THR A 93 0.27 -5.92 -7.19
N THR A 94 0.90 -4.74 -7.30
CA THR A 94 0.46 -3.55 -6.56
C THR A 94 -0.92 -3.08 -7.03
N ALA A 95 -1.19 -3.10 -8.35
CA ALA A 95 -2.51 -2.77 -8.87
C ALA A 95 -3.59 -3.70 -8.32
N ARG A 96 -3.31 -5.01 -8.26
CA ARG A 96 -4.24 -5.99 -7.70
C ARG A 96 -4.54 -5.71 -6.22
N ASN A 97 -3.55 -5.31 -5.43
CA ASN A 97 -3.78 -4.92 -4.03
C ASN A 97 -4.67 -3.68 -3.91
N LEU A 98 -4.45 -2.66 -4.74
CA LEU A 98 -5.31 -1.48 -4.79
C LEU A 98 -6.75 -1.83 -5.20
N GLY A 99 -6.92 -2.73 -6.18
CA GLY A 99 -8.23 -3.22 -6.59
C GLY A 99 -9.00 -3.90 -5.46
N LEU A 100 -8.35 -4.72 -4.63
CA LEU A 100 -8.97 -5.33 -3.45
C LEU A 100 -9.44 -4.27 -2.44
N ILE A 101 -8.60 -3.26 -2.17
CA ILE A 101 -8.95 -2.16 -1.25
C ILE A 101 -10.15 -1.37 -1.80
N ARG A 102 -10.13 -1.04 -3.10
CA ARG A 102 -11.22 -0.34 -3.80
C ARG A 102 -12.54 -1.10 -3.70
N GLU A 103 -12.52 -2.41 -3.94
CA GLU A 103 -13.71 -3.26 -3.83
C GLU A 103 -14.29 -3.26 -2.40
N ALA A 104 -13.45 -3.48 -1.39
CA ALA A 104 -13.88 -3.47 0.01
C ALA A 104 -14.47 -2.11 0.43
N ARG A 105 -13.85 -1.00 0.02
CA ARG A 105 -14.35 0.35 0.29
C ARG A 105 -15.64 0.66 -0.42
N THR A 106 -15.76 0.28 -1.69
CA THR A 106 -16.97 0.49 -2.47
C THR A 106 -18.16 -0.22 -1.84
N ALA A 107 -17.97 -1.46 -1.37
CA ALA A 107 -18.99 -2.22 -0.64
C ALA A 107 -19.46 -1.52 0.66
N ASN A 108 -18.58 -0.72 1.28
CA ASN A 108 -18.88 0.06 2.49
C ASN A 108 -19.27 1.52 2.20
N GLY A 109 -19.36 1.95 0.93
CA GLY A 109 -19.67 3.34 0.56
C GLY A 109 -18.52 4.34 0.79
N GLU A 110 -17.28 3.85 0.90
CA GLU A 110 -16.08 4.63 1.23
C GLU A 110 -15.05 4.70 0.09
N GLY A 111 -15.47 4.45 -1.16
CA GLY A 111 -14.58 4.50 -2.33
C GLY A 111 -13.90 5.86 -2.50
N VAL A 112 -12.67 5.85 -3.03
CA VAL A 112 -11.87 7.06 -3.26
C VAL A 112 -11.42 7.09 -4.72
N ALA A 113 -12.05 7.92 -5.54
CA ALA A 113 -11.93 7.88 -6.99
C ALA A 113 -10.49 8.06 -7.51
N TRP A 114 -9.68 8.90 -6.85
CA TRP A 114 -8.28 9.10 -7.24
C TRP A 114 -7.41 7.85 -7.08
N ALA A 115 -7.81 6.88 -6.23
CA ALA A 115 -7.07 5.63 -6.07
C ALA A 115 -7.25 4.73 -7.31
N ASP A 116 -8.41 4.83 -7.97
CA ASP A 116 -8.72 4.11 -9.20
C ASP A 116 -7.79 4.57 -10.34
N ASP A 117 -7.52 5.87 -10.44
CA ASP A 117 -6.60 6.44 -11.44
C ASP A 117 -5.18 5.90 -11.26
N ILE A 118 -4.72 5.76 -10.01
CA ILE A 118 -3.41 5.16 -9.69
C ILE A 118 -3.39 3.67 -10.02
N GLU A 119 -4.46 2.92 -9.67
CA GLU A 119 -4.62 1.51 -10.04
C GLU A 119 -4.52 1.34 -11.57
N GLN A 120 -5.21 2.17 -12.35
CA GLN A 120 -5.15 2.12 -13.82
C GLN A 120 -3.77 2.45 -14.37
N ALA A 121 -3.06 3.42 -13.78
CA ALA A 121 -1.69 3.75 -14.18
C ALA A 121 -0.73 2.57 -13.96
N LEU A 122 -0.85 1.84 -12.84
CA LEU A 122 -0.08 0.63 -12.58
C LEU A 122 -0.42 -0.49 -13.57
N LEU A 123 -1.71 -0.71 -13.86
CA LEU A 123 -2.15 -1.69 -14.86
C LEU A 123 -1.63 -1.37 -16.27
N ALA A 124 -1.59 -0.09 -16.63
CA ALA A 124 -1.01 0.35 -17.91
C ALA A 124 0.50 0.07 -17.94
N ARG A 125 1.21 0.38 -16.84
CA ARG A 125 2.65 0.13 -16.72
C ARG A 125 3.01 -1.36 -16.76
N ALA A 126 2.15 -2.24 -16.26
CA ALA A 126 2.34 -3.70 -16.30
C ALA A 126 2.19 -4.30 -17.71
N LYS A 127 1.59 -3.59 -18.67
CA LYS A 127 1.38 -4.08 -20.04
C LYS A 127 2.50 -3.70 -21.01
N GLY A 128 3.33 -2.71 -20.67
CA GLY A 128 4.43 -2.20 -21.49
C GLY A 128 5.77 -2.71 -21.00
#